data_AF-A0A535K2L2-F1
#
_entry.id   AF-A0A535K2L2-F1
#
_cell.length_a   1.000
_cell.length_b   1.000
_cell.length_c   1.000
_cell.angle_alpha   90.00
_cell.angle_beta   90.00
_cell.angle_gamma   90.00
#
_symmetry.space_group_name_H-M   'P 1'
#
loop_
_entity.id
_entity.type
_entity.pdbx_description
1 polymer ?
#
loop_
_entity_poly.entity_id
_entity_poly.type
_entity_poly.pdbx_seq_one_letter_code
_entity_poly.pdbx_strand_id
1 'polypeptide(L)'
;MPARDARGQAGRPAPRSSPAGRRAAAAARGSAGRLSPPPARSGGTPAPRTWGAPRRRRRRSCAPDASPPRLSSEAAVDDSDAQEVATRAAFRAGRLAVWRLGDPGYLKWKGHRDVVSGASLDVQDVIVSILQKECAGDAILVEEGPEDEPLEVAAERLWIVDPICGSLNFVQGIPFFAVSIALRVAGQLRV
;
A
#
# COMPACT_ATOMS: atom_id res chain seq x y z
N MET A 1 2.88 45.41 46.12
CA MET A 1 2.39 46.80 46.20
C MET A 1 2.49 47.40 44.80
N PRO A 2 1.38 47.75 44.10
CA PRO A 2 -0.04 47.38 44.31
C PRO A 2 -0.25 45.84 44.05
N ALA A 3 -1.32 45.23 43.51
CA ALA A 3 -2.62 45.66 42.95
C ALA A 3 -3.70 44.55 43.06
N ARG A 4 -4.97 44.91 42.79
CA ARG A 4 -6.17 44.06 42.59
C ARG A 4 -7.26 44.88 41.85
N ASP A 5 -8.37 44.32 41.34
CA ASP A 5 -8.83 42.91 41.40
C ASP A 5 -8.77 42.21 40.01
N ALA A 6 -9.79 42.10 39.14
CA ALA A 6 -11.22 42.43 39.16
C ALA A 6 -12.01 41.56 38.14
N ARG A 7 -13.34 41.63 38.12
CA ARG A 7 -14.22 40.78 37.27
C ARG A 7 -15.07 41.59 36.29
N GLY A 8 -15.24 41.10 35.06
CA GLY A 8 -16.22 41.59 34.09
C GLY A 8 -16.61 40.51 33.09
N GLN A 9 -17.86 40.02 33.15
CA GLN A 9 -18.36 39.01 32.21
C GLN A 9 -19.14 39.66 31.05
N ALA A 10 -18.68 39.39 29.83
CA ALA A 10 -19.47 39.46 28.60
C ALA A 10 -18.80 38.52 27.58
N GLY A 11 -19.51 37.79 26.72
CA GLY A 11 -20.95 37.61 26.58
C GLY A 11 -21.19 36.86 25.26
N ARG A 12 -21.57 35.58 25.30
CA ARG A 12 -21.62 34.73 24.09
C ARG A 12 -22.75 35.19 23.15
N PRO A 13 -22.48 35.61 21.89
CA PRO A 13 -23.54 35.88 20.94
C PRO A 13 -24.25 34.56 20.56
N ALA A 14 -25.57 34.60 20.50
CA ALA A 14 -26.42 33.47 20.11
C ALA A 14 -26.36 33.22 18.58
N PRO A 15 -26.61 31.97 18.11
CA PRO A 15 -26.62 31.66 16.68
C PRO A 15 -27.74 32.41 15.95
N ARG A 16 -27.47 32.91 14.75
CA ARG A 16 -28.48 33.51 13.86
C ARG A 16 -29.15 32.43 13.01
N SER A 17 -30.46 32.57 12.83
CA SER A 17 -31.33 31.62 12.15
C SER A 17 -31.33 31.78 10.63
N SER A 18 -31.51 30.66 9.92
CA SER A 18 -31.77 30.63 8.47
C SER A 18 -33.21 31.02 8.13
N PRO A 19 -33.45 31.71 7.00
CA PRO A 19 -34.71 31.64 6.27
C PRO A 19 -34.64 30.57 5.15
N ALA A 20 -35.77 29.94 4.83
CA ALA A 20 -35.82 28.80 3.90
C ALA A 20 -35.93 29.21 2.43
N GLY A 21 -35.04 28.70 1.57
CA GLY A 21 -35.20 28.73 0.12
C GLY A 21 -35.89 27.46 -0.41
N ARG A 22 -37.17 27.56 -0.80
CA ARG A 22 -37.89 26.44 -1.42
C ARG A 22 -37.70 26.42 -2.94
N ARG A 23 -37.32 25.27 -3.50
CA ARG A 23 -37.73 24.86 -4.86
C ARG A 23 -37.68 23.34 -4.98
N ALA A 24 -38.84 22.73 -5.22
CA ALA A 24 -38.94 21.31 -5.52
C ALA A 24 -38.82 21.08 -7.03
N ALA A 25 -38.18 19.98 -7.42
CA ALA A 25 -38.13 19.49 -8.80
C ALA A 25 -38.67 18.05 -8.86
N ALA A 26 -39.29 17.68 -9.99
CA ALA A 26 -40.20 16.54 -10.07
C ALA A 26 -39.54 15.17 -9.84
N ALA A 27 -40.25 14.29 -9.11
CA ALA A 27 -39.93 12.87 -9.03
C ALA A 27 -40.35 12.15 -10.33
N ALA A 28 -39.37 11.82 -11.18
CA ALA A 28 -39.59 11.00 -12.36
C ALA A 28 -39.81 9.53 -11.96
N ARG A 29 -41.03 9.02 -12.12
CA ARG A 29 -41.41 7.65 -11.77
C ARG A 29 -41.05 6.68 -12.90
N GLY A 30 -39.80 6.24 -12.94
CA GLY A 30 -39.39 5.12 -13.80
C GLY A 30 -40.13 3.84 -13.38
N SER A 31 -40.93 3.26 -14.28
CA SER A 31 -41.69 2.04 -14.01
C SER A 31 -40.78 0.81 -13.97
N ALA A 32 -40.84 0.06 -12.87
CA ALA A 32 -40.12 -1.20 -12.73
C ALA A 32 -40.74 -2.27 -13.65
N GLY A 33 -40.19 -2.42 -14.85
CA GLY A 33 -40.57 -3.47 -15.80
C GLY A 33 -40.29 -4.86 -15.22
N ARG A 34 -41.35 -5.59 -14.87
CA ARG A 34 -41.25 -7.00 -14.45
C ARG A 34 -40.84 -7.86 -15.64
N LEU A 35 -39.55 -8.11 -15.79
CA LEU A 35 -39.03 -9.16 -16.67
C LEU A 35 -39.36 -10.52 -16.05
N SER A 36 -40.31 -11.24 -16.66
CA SER A 36 -40.65 -12.60 -16.27
C SER A 36 -39.48 -13.55 -16.49
N PRO A 37 -39.21 -14.51 -15.58
CA PRO A 37 -38.19 -15.52 -15.80
C PRO A 37 -38.60 -16.47 -16.96
N PRO A 38 -37.66 -16.92 -17.80
CA PRO A 38 -37.95 -17.92 -18.83
C PRO A 38 -38.25 -19.29 -18.20
N PRO A 39 -39.07 -20.14 -18.85
CA PRO A 39 -39.45 -21.44 -18.32
C PRO A 39 -38.26 -22.41 -18.23
N ALA A 40 -38.28 -23.26 -17.21
CA ALA A 40 -37.23 -24.26 -16.98
C ALA A 40 -37.17 -25.29 -18.11
N ARG A 41 -36.00 -25.43 -18.75
CA ARG A 41 -35.75 -26.51 -19.72
C ARG A 41 -35.38 -27.80 -18.99
N SER A 42 -36.24 -28.81 -19.14
CA SER A 42 -35.91 -30.21 -18.85
C SER A 42 -34.88 -30.74 -19.86
N GLY A 43 -33.59 -30.62 -19.53
CA GLY A 43 -32.47 -31.23 -20.26
C GLY A 43 -31.93 -32.44 -19.50
N GLY A 44 -31.78 -33.57 -20.19
CA GLY A 44 -31.38 -34.84 -19.57
C GLY A 44 -29.94 -34.87 -19.03
N THR A 45 -29.72 -35.71 -18.02
CA THR A 45 -28.41 -35.92 -17.37
C THR A 45 -27.34 -36.35 -18.38
N PRO A 46 -26.22 -35.62 -18.52
CA PRO A 46 -25.08 -36.09 -19.29
C PRO A 46 -24.45 -37.32 -18.62
N ALA A 47 -24.14 -38.36 -19.41
CA ALA A 47 -23.41 -39.52 -18.91
C ALA A 47 -22.02 -39.11 -18.36
N PRO A 48 -21.50 -39.77 -17.31
CA PRO A 48 -20.22 -39.40 -16.71
C PRO A 48 -19.08 -39.54 -17.72
N ARG A 49 -18.41 -38.41 -18.02
CA ARG A 49 -17.19 -38.41 -18.83
C ARG A 49 -16.10 -39.19 -18.11
N THR A 50 -15.78 -40.37 -18.62
CA THR A 50 -14.65 -41.16 -18.14
C THR A 50 -13.35 -40.43 -18.45
N TRP A 51 -12.58 -40.12 -17.40
CA TRP A 51 -11.25 -39.53 -17.54
C TRP A 51 -10.28 -40.61 -18.02
N GLY A 52 -10.12 -40.71 -19.34
CA GLY A 52 -9.18 -41.64 -19.96
C GLY A 52 -7.77 -41.44 -19.40
N ALA A 53 -7.18 -42.51 -18.86
CA ALA A 53 -5.92 -42.44 -18.13
C ALA A 53 -4.81 -41.78 -18.98
N PRO A 54 -3.99 -40.87 -18.41
CA PRO A 54 -3.03 -40.11 -19.16
C PRO A 54 -1.98 -41.05 -19.78
N ARG A 55 -1.99 -41.17 -21.11
CA ARG A 55 -0.98 -41.92 -21.86
C ARG A 55 0.40 -41.38 -21.48
N ARG A 56 1.22 -42.21 -20.83
CA ARG A 56 2.60 -41.88 -20.45
C ARG A 56 3.41 -41.52 -21.70
N ARG A 57 3.49 -40.22 -22.04
CA ARG A 57 4.50 -39.71 -22.97
C ARG A 57 5.85 -40.11 -22.39
N ARG A 58 6.63 -40.91 -23.14
CA ARG A 58 8.03 -41.18 -22.80
C ARG A 58 8.72 -39.82 -22.65
N ARG A 59 9.32 -39.57 -21.48
CA ARG A 59 10.17 -38.39 -21.28
C ARG A 59 11.27 -38.48 -22.34
N ARG A 60 11.34 -37.51 -23.25
CA ARG A 60 12.58 -37.28 -24.00
C ARG A 60 13.62 -36.86 -22.95
N SER A 61 14.73 -37.56 -22.89
CA SER A 61 15.88 -37.14 -22.09
C SER A 61 16.43 -35.86 -22.69
N CYS A 62 16.28 -34.73 -22.00
CA CYS A 62 17.13 -33.58 -22.28
C CYS A 62 18.57 -34.00 -21.97
N ALA A 63 19.48 -33.78 -22.90
CA ALA A 63 20.91 -33.89 -22.62
C ALA A 63 21.31 -32.75 -21.65
N PRO A 64 22.28 -32.98 -20.75
CA PRO A 64 22.78 -31.95 -19.85
C PRO A 64 23.82 -31.08 -20.58
N ASP A 65 23.39 -30.31 -21.59
CA ASP A 65 24.26 -29.37 -22.30
C ASP A 65 23.69 -27.96 -22.32
N ALA A 66 23.89 -27.29 -21.19
CA ALA A 66 24.21 -25.87 -21.05
C ALA A 66 24.38 -25.63 -19.54
N SER A 67 25.60 -25.33 -19.09
CA SER A 67 25.70 -24.61 -17.81
C SER A 67 25.01 -23.26 -18.00
N PRO A 68 24.19 -22.77 -17.05
CA PRO A 68 23.71 -21.39 -17.13
C PRO A 68 24.94 -20.49 -17.24
N PRO A 69 24.89 -19.39 -18.03
CA PRO A 69 26.01 -18.47 -18.10
C PRO A 69 26.32 -18.03 -16.68
N ARG A 70 27.56 -18.27 -16.22
CA ARG A 70 28.00 -17.74 -14.93
C ARG A 70 27.77 -16.24 -15.00
N LEU A 71 27.19 -15.68 -13.95
CA LEU A 71 27.19 -14.24 -13.74
C LEU A 71 28.66 -13.80 -13.80
N SER A 72 29.07 -13.25 -14.94
CA SER A 72 30.31 -12.51 -15.05
C SER A 72 30.23 -11.41 -14.03
N SER A 73 31.22 -11.30 -13.14
CA SER A 73 31.23 -10.27 -12.12
C SER A 73 31.29 -8.90 -12.79
N GLU A 74 30.13 -8.31 -13.02
CA GLU A 74 29.97 -6.87 -13.15
C GLU A 74 30.75 -6.23 -12.01
N ALA A 75 31.61 -5.26 -12.34
CA ALA A 75 32.59 -4.74 -11.41
C ALA A 75 31.90 -4.37 -10.09
N ALA A 76 32.43 -4.87 -8.97
CA ALA A 76 31.78 -4.75 -7.66
C ALA A 76 31.50 -3.28 -7.36
N VAL A 77 30.23 -2.89 -7.55
CA VAL A 77 29.78 -1.52 -7.32
C VAL A 77 29.75 -1.33 -5.82
N ASP A 78 30.32 -0.23 -5.36
CA ASP A 78 30.30 0.11 -3.95
C ASP A 78 28.93 0.69 -3.58
N ASP A 79 27.97 -0.20 -3.33
CA ASP A 79 26.61 0.13 -2.89
C ASP A 79 26.56 0.52 -1.37
N SER A 80 27.71 0.73 -0.71
CA SER A 80 27.80 0.99 0.74
C SER A 80 27.17 2.32 1.17
N ASP A 81 27.38 3.42 0.42
CA ASP A 81 26.71 4.71 0.67
C ASP A 81 25.18 4.53 0.69
N ALA A 82 24.64 3.78 -0.28
CA ALA A 82 23.22 3.47 -0.34
C ALA A 82 22.77 2.60 0.84
N GLN A 83 23.57 1.60 1.24
CA GLN A 83 23.29 0.79 2.42
C GLN A 83 23.29 1.63 3.71
N GLU A 84 24.17 2.62 3.85
CA GLU A 84 24.16 3.57 4.98
C GLU A 84 22.91 4.45 4.99
N VAL A 85 22.49 5.00 3.84
CA VAL A 85 21.24 5.78 3.74
C VAL A 85 20.03 4.91 4.11
N ALA A 86 19.92 3.71 3.55
CA ALA A 86 18.85 2.76 3.84
C ALA A 86 18.81 2.38 5.33
N THR A 87 19.97 2.10 5.94
CA THR A 87 20.11 1.80 7.37
C THR A 87 19.67 2.99 8.23
N ARG A 88 20.11 4.20 7.89
CA ARG A 88 19.73 5.45 8.57
C ARG A 88 18.23 5.76 8.47
N ALA A 89 17.61 5.48 7.33
CA ALA A 89 16.18 5.59 7.13
C ALA A 89 15.41 4.54 7.95
N ALA A 90 15.74 3.25 7.81
CA ALA A 90 15.10 2.15 8.51
C ALA A 90 15.16 2.30 10.04
N PHE A 91 16.29 2.73 10.62
CA PHE A 91 16.38 2.97 12.07
C PHE A 91 15.55 4.17 12.55
N ARG A 92 15.39 5.23 11.75
CA ARG A 92 14.53 6.38 12.11
C ARG A 92 13.05 6.01 11.99
N ALA A 93 12.68 5.39 10.88
CA ALA A 93 11.34 4.89 10.59
C ALA A 93 10.88 3.86 11.62
N GLY A 94 11.72 2.86 11.92
CA GLY A 94 11.41 1.80 12.89
C GLY A 94 11.24 2.33 14.32
N ARG A 95 12.00 3.37 14.71
CA ARG A 95 11.79 4.05 16.01
C ARG A 95 10.45 4.77 16.08
N LEU A 96 9.98 5.38 14.98
CA LEU A 96 8.66 5.99 14.90
C LEU A 96 7.55 4.93 14.91
N ALA A 97 7.71 3.84 14.16
CA ALA A 97 6.77 2.71 14.17
C ALA A 97 6.63 2.09 15.58
N VAL A 98 7.74 1.85 16.29
CA VAL A 98 7.71 1.36 17.68
C VAL A 98 7.05 2.37 18.63
N TRP A 99 7.23 3.67 18.44
CA TRP A 99 6.53 4.70 19.22
C TRP A 99 5.02 4.77 18.91
N ARG A 100 4.63 4.49 17.66
CA ARG A 100 3.24 4.39 17.20
C ARG A 100 2.56 3.06 17.56
N LEU A 101 3.27 2.07 18.11
CA LEU A 101 2.69 0.76 18.37
C LEU A 101 1.57 0.83 19.42
N GLY A 102 0.34 0.47 19.01
CA GLY A 102 -0.86 0.59 19.83
C GLY A 102 -1.65 1.90 19.62
N ASP A 103 -1.07 2.89 18.92
CA ASP A 103 -1.79 4.04 18.35
C ASP A 103 -1.51 4.16 16.84
N PRO A 104 -2.14 3.31 16.00
CA PRO A 104 -1.98 3.38 14.55
C PRO A 104 -2.63 4.63 13.92
N GLY A 105 -3.33 5.47 14.69
CA GLY A 105 -4.12 6.59 14.17
C GLY A 105 -5.37 6.12 13.41
N TYR A 106 -5.69 6.79 12.30
CA TYR A 106 -6.82 6.39 11.44
C TYR A 106 -6.49 5.13 10.62
N LEU A 107 -7.51 4.41 10.14
CA LEU A 107 -7.36 3.23 9.29
C LEU A 107 -8.16 3.38 7.98
N LYS A 108 -7.57 3.05 6.83
CA LYS A 108 -8.27 2.80 5.55
C LYS A 108 -8.00 1.35 5.15
N TRP A 109 -9.06 0.57 4.92
CA TRP A 109 -8.95 -0.77 4.37
C TRP A 109 -8.94 -0.69 2.83
N LYS A 110 -7.91 -1.22 2.18
CA LYS A 110 -7.86 -1.39 0.71
C LYS A 110 -8.45 -2.76 0.31
N GLY A 111 -8.39 -3.75 1.21
CA GLY A 111 -8.90 -5.09 0.97
C GLY A 111 -9.13 -5.89 2.27
N HIS A 112 -9.54 -7.16 2.17
CA HIS A 112 -9.91 -7.98 3.35
C HIS A 112 -8.74 -8.24 4.33
N ARG A 113 -7.49 -8.06 3.90
CA ARG A 113 -6.26 -8.22 4.70
C ARG A 113 -5.25 -7.10 4.47
N ASP A 114 -5.71 -5.99 3.93
CA ASP A 114 -4.89 -4.88 3.47
C ASP A 114 -5.46 -3.59 4.08
N VAL A 115 -4.66 -2.98 4.95
CA VAL A 115 -5.04 -1.84 5.79
C VAL A 115 -3.85 -0.88 5.92
N VAL A 116 -4.04 0.34 5.45
CA VAL A 116 -3.14 1.45 5.73
C VAL A 116 -3.57 2.12 7.03
N SER A 117 -2.58 2.52 7.83
CA SER A 117 -2.78 3.30 9.05
C SER A 117 -2.16 4.70 8.92
N GLY A 118 -2.63 5.66 9.72
CA GLY A 118 -1.99 6.98 9.82
C GLY A 118 -0.51 6.86 10.23
N ALA A 119 -0.20 5.93 11.12
CA ALA A 119 1.17 5.60 11.48
C ALA A 119 2.00 5.02 10.31
N SER A 120 1.40 4.25 9.39
CA SER A 120 2.08 3.77 8.17
C SER A 120 2.57 4.93 7.32
N LEU A 121 1.74 5.97 7.19
CA LEU A 121 2.08 7.18 6.43
C LEU A 121 3.14 8.03 7.14
N ASP A 122 3.01 8.25 8.47
CA ASP A 122 4.04 8.97 9.24
C ASP A 122 5.42 8.31 9.08
N VAL A 123 5.45 6.97 9.08
CA VAL A 123 6.68 6.16 8.92
C VAL A 123 7.20 6.23 7.47
N GLN A 124 6.33 6.21 6.47
CA GLN A 124 6.70 6.41 5.07
C GLN A 124 7.31 7.80 4.83
N ASP A 125 6.71 8.87 5.35
CA ASP A 125 7.19 10.23 5.18
C ASP A 125 8.61 10.42 5.78
N VAL A 126 8.90 9.74 6.89
CA VAL A 126 10.26 9.70 7.46
C VAL A 126 11.27 9.00 6.55
N ILE A 127 10.88 7.95 5.83
CA ILE A 127 11.76 7.27 4.87
C ILE A 127 11.96 8.15 3.63
N VAL A 128 10.86 8.59 3.02
CA VAL A 128 10.85 9.38 1.77
C VAL A 128 11.62 10.68 1.94
N SER A 129 11.44 11.41 3.05
CA SER A 129 12.17 12.67 3.30
C SER A 129 13.69 12.49 3.53
N ILE A 130 14.15 11.29 3.88
CA ILE A 130 15.58 10.96 3.96
C ILE A 130 16.10 10.63 2.55
N LEU A 131 15.41 9.74 1.82
CA LEU A 131 15.79 9.34 0.47
C LEU A 131 15.81 10.53 -0.50
N GLN A 132 14.78 11.38 -0.51
CA GLN A 132 14.72 12.58 -1.36
C GLN A 132 15.85 13.58 -1.06
N LYS A 133 16.33 13.63 0.18
CA LYS A 133 17.39 14.56 0.61
C LYS A 133 18.79 14.02 0.31
N GLU A 134 19.00 12.72 0.52
CA GLU A 134 20.33 12.09 0.53
C GLU A 134 20.62 11.34 -0.79
N CYS A 135 19.59 11.00 -1.57
CA CYS A 135 19.66 10.35 -2.88
C CYS A 135 18.86 11.13 -3.95
N ALA A 136 19.04 12.46 -3.98
CA ALA A 136 18.30 13.37 -4.86
C ALA A 136 18.50 13.02 -6.35
N GLY A 137 17.41 12.60 -7.01
CA GLY A 137 17.41 12.17 -8.42
C GLY A 137 17.13 10.68 -8.62
N ASP A 138 17.20 9.87 -7.56
CA ASP A 138 16.68 8.49 -7.60
C ASP A 138 15.14 8.49 -7.55
N ALA A 139 14.51 7.58 -8.28
CA ALA A 139 13.09 7.34 -8.18
C ALA A 139 12.74 6.61 -6.86
N ILE A 140 11.52 6.81 -6.35
CA ILE A 140 11.04 6.16 -5.12
C ILE A 140 9.65 5.56 -5.38
N LEU A 141 9.55 4.23 -5.26
CA LEU A 141 8.30 3.48 -5.22
C LEU A 141 7.93 3.21 -3.76
N VAL A 142 6.69 3.54 -3.38
CA VAL A 142 6.18 3.37 -2.02
C VAL A 142 4.88 2.54 -2.02
N GLU A 143 4.63 1.78 -0.96
CA GLU A 143 3.37 1.02 -0.80
C GLU A 143 2.15 1.92 -0.58
N GLU A 144 2.29 3.02 0.16
CA GLU A 144 1.18 3.91 0.53
C GLU A 144 1.17 5.19 -0.32
N GLY A 145 1.08 5.00 -1.64
CA GLY A 145 0.94 6.07 -2.62
C GLY A 145 -0.48 6.25 -3.17
N PRO A 146 -0.71 7.26 -4.03
CA PRO A 146 -1.93 7.38 -4.82
C PRO A 146 -2.08 6.23 -5.81
N GLU A 147 -3.26 5.61 -5.86
CA GLU A 147 -3.55 4.44 -6.72
C GLU A 147 -3.48 4.77 -8.23
N ASP A 148 -3.55 6.06 -8.59
CA ASP A 148 -3.60 6.58 -9.97
C ASP A 148 -2.28 7.23 -10.47
N GLU A 149 -1.21 7.30 -9.66
CA GLU A 149 0.04 7.96 -10.10
C GLU A 149 0.94 7.05 -10.96
N PRO A 150 1.63 7.59 -12.00
CA PRO A 150 2.51 6.80 -12.86
C PRO A 150 3.73 6.26 -12.11
N LEU A 151 3.72 4.97 -11.79
CA LEU A 151 4.84 4.32 -11.10
C LEU A 151 6.10 4.29 -11.99
N GLU A 152 7.21 4.89 -11.51
CA GLU A 152 8.50 4.94 -12.22
C GLU A 152 9.27 3.60 -12.20
N VAL A 153 8.57 2.47 -12.40
CA VAL A 153 9.13 1.10 -12.41
C VAL A 153 10.21 0.87 -13.48
N ALA A 154 10.36 1.79 -14.42
CA ALA A 154 11.39 1.80 -15.46
C ALA A 154 12.66 2.61 -15.11
N ALA A 155 12.67 3.33 -13.98
CA ALA A 155 13.83 4.13 -13.55
C ALA A 155 15.09 3.27 -13.34
N GLU A 156 16.24 3.78 -13.77
CA GLU A 156 17.52 3.06 -13.66
C GLU A 156 17.90 2.82 -12.19
N ARG A 157 17.72 3.84 -11.35
CA ARG A 157 17.85 3.76 -9.88
C ARG A 157 16.48 3.99 -9.25
N LEU A 158 16.01 2.99 -8.50
CA LEU A 158 14.67 2.95 -7.92
C LEU A 158 14.74 2.41 -6.48
N TRP A 159 14.42 3.26 -5.51
CA TRP A 159 14.13 2.84 -4.15
C TRP A 159 12.75 2.21 -4.07
N ILE A 160 12.60 1.18 -3.23
CA ILE A 160 11.34 0.47 -3.00
C ILE A 160 11.11 0.43 -1.50
N VAL A 161 9.96 0.93 -1.04
CA VAL A 161 9.65 1.16 0.38
C VAL A 161 8.31 0.53 0.76
N ASP A 162 8.36 -0.40 1.72
CA ASP A 162 7.23 -0.84 2.53
C ASP A 162 7.46 -0.31 3.96
N PRO A 163 6.62 0.63 4.44
CA PRO A 163 6.85 1.31 5.70
C PRO A 163 6.52 0.44 6.92
N ILE A 164 5.59 -0.52 6.82
CA ILE A 164 5.16 -1.40 7.92
C ILE A 164 4.80 -2.78 7.38
N CYS A 165 5.84 -3.57 7.13
CA CYS A 165 5.73 -4.93 6.62
C CYS A 165 5.10 -5.80 7.71
N GLY A 166 3.84 -6.19 7.52
CA GLY A 166 3.00 -6.76 8.59
C GLY A 166 1.99 -5.78 9.18
N SER A 167 1.47 -4.84 8.40
CA SER A 167 0.41 -3.88 8.77
C SER A 167 -0.72 -4.44 9.65
N LEU A 168 -1.24 -5.65 9.37
CA LEU A 168 -2.25 -6.32 10.19
C LEU A 168 -1.78 -6.59 11.64
N ASN A 169 -0.53 -7.01 11.85
CA ASN A 169 0.04 -7.21 13.18
C ASN A 169 0.20 -5.85 13.89
N PHE A 170 0.68 -4.85 13.16
CA PHE A 170 0.91 -3.50 13.67
C PHE A 170 -0.38 -2.84 14.19
N VAL A 171 -1.47 -2.85 13.41
CA VAL A 171 -2.77 -2.28 13.85
C VAL A 171 -3.44 -3.09 14.97
N GLN A 172 -2.97 -4.33 15.21
CA GLN A 172 -3.36 -5.15 16.36
C GLN A 172 -2.43 -4.96 17.59
N GLY A 173 -1.43 -4.08 17.51
CA GLY A 173 -0.46 -3.86 18.59
C GLY A 173 0.57 -4.99 18.76
N ILE A 174 0.66 -5.91 17.80
CA ILE A 174 1.56 -7.07 17.85
C ILE A 174 2.95 -6.65 17.31
N PRO A 175 4.04 -6.79 18.09
CA PRO A 175 5.38 -6.34 17.71
C PRO A 175 6.10 -7.27 16.71
N PHE A 176 5.37 -7.81 15.74
CA PHE A 176 5.88 -8.64 14.63
C PHE A 176 5.62 -7.92 13.30
N PHE A 177 6.38 -6.85 13.08
CA PHE A 177 6.40 -6.06 11.86
C PHE A 177 7.84 -5.59 11.58
N ALA A 178 8.11 -5.10 10.37
CA ALA A 178 9.39 -4.52 10.00
C ALA A 178 9.22 -3.24 9.16
N VAL A 179 10.28 -2.44 9.04
CA VAL A 179 10.41 -1.46 7.95
C VAL A 179 11.25 -2.13 6.86
N SER A 180 10.82 -2.04 5.60
CA SER A 180 11.52 -2.62 4.47
C SER A 180 11.91 -1.53 3.45
N ILE A 181 13.19 -1.43 3.16
CA ILE A 181 13.76 -0.48 2.19
C ILE A 181 14.74 -1.25 1.31
N ALA A 182 14.56 -1.14 0.01
CA ALA A 182 15.40 -1.78 -0.99
C ALA A 182 15.82 -0.78 -2.07
N LEU A 183 16.97 -1.01 -2.73
CA LEU A 183 17.44 -0.26 -3.89
C LEU A 183 17.62 -1.19 -5.08
N ARG A 184 16.98 -0.85 -6.20
CA ARG A 184 17.21 -1.48 -7.50
C ARG A 184 18.03 -0.55 -8.40
N VAL A 185 19.14 -1.05 -8.95
CA VAL A 185 20.00 -0.35 -9.92
C VAL A 185 20.09 -1.18 -11.21
N ALA A 186 19.85 -0.56 -12.36
CA ALA A 186 19.88 -1.20 -13.69
C ALA A 186 19.06 -2.51 -13.79
N GLY A 187 17.97 -2.62 -13.03
CA GLY A 187 17.12 -3.81 -12.95
C GLY A 187 17.56 -4.87 -11.92
N GLN A 188 18.70 -4.71 -11.27
CA GLN A 188 19.23 -5.60 -10.22
C GLN A 188 18.94 -5.04 -8.82
N LEU A 189 18.62 -5.91 -7.86
CA LEU A 189 18.53 -5.55 -6.44
C LEU A 189 19.95 -5.40 -5.86
N ARG A 190 20.23 -4.30 -5.15
CA ARG A 190 21.56 -3.95 -4.61
C ARG A 190 21.58 -3.75 -3.10
N VAL A 191 20.51 -3.16 -2.55
CA VAL A 191 20.21 -3.07 -1.11
C VAL A 191 18.85 -3.70 -0.88
#